data_AF-A0A1Y3N4Q7-F1
#
_entry.id   AF-A0A1Y3N4Q7-F1
#
_cell.length_a   1.000
_cell.length_b   1.000
_cell.length_c   1.000
_cell.angle_alpha   90.00
_cell.angle_beta   90.00
_cell.angle_gamma   90.00
#
_symmetry.space_group_name_H-M   'P 1'
#
loop_
_entity.id
_entity.type
_entity.pdbx_description
1 polymer ?
#
loop_
_entity_poly.entity_id
_entity_poly.type
_entity_poly.pdbx_seq_one_letter_code
_entity_poly.pdbx_strand_id
1 'polypeptide(L)'
;MPIKSSTNDMKYEDFIFTAVEVNDTFNAEVVGPNQSYCLDNSCVFPRVKVLGIPGNYTISLVVKITGYYDKIHSDRINIELEILECDIDKYESKDEDKYVYQYVEESTFKSCYKPKCDHSCNKGRCVNNNVCDCEGTHLTGQYCDEYLKLKRIEGFDLTFTFLAIILIIVSIIILDLLYMCRNHPNIKGGMSKKKMYSIIVLITIYHWIVTFIWLCFDFVNIQDTYTTTYEKYQKCQYPPFKNIR
;
A
#
# COMPACT_ATOMS: atom_id res chain seq x y z
N MET A 1 1.77 -5.83 -53.84
CA MET A 1 0.44 -5.20 -53.97
C MET A 1 -0.34 -5.50 -52.69
N PRO A 2 -0.79 -4.50 -51.91
CA PRO A 2 -1.69 -4.77 -50.80
C PRO A 2 -3.08 -5.06 -51.36
N ILE A 3 -3.58 -6.28 -51.11
CA ILE A 3 -4.95 -6.67 -51.45
C ILE A 3 -5.84 -5.98 -50.43
N LYS A 4 -6.58 -4.93 -50.86
CA LYS A 4 -7.70 -4.37 -50.09
C LYS A 4 -8.86 -5.37 -50.16
N SER A 5 -8.81 -6.41 -49.32
CA SER A 5 -10.00 -7.24 -49.07
C SER A 5 -10.92 -6.44 -48.14
N SER A 6 -12.10 -6.08 -48.63
CA SER A 6 -13.16 -5.49 -47.80
C SER A 6 -13.71 -6.56 -46.86
N THR A 7 -13.71 -6.28 -45.56
CA THR A 7 -14.16 -7.16 -44.47
C THR A 7 -15.61 -7.66 -44.56
N ASN A 8 -16.39 -7.28 -45.58
CA ASN A 8 -17.81 -7.60 -45.71
C ASN A 8 -18.12 -8.94 -46.39
N ASP A 9 -17.13 -9.62 -47.01
CA ASP A 9 -17.36 -10.88 -47.75
C ASP A 9 -16.80 -12.13 -47.04
N MET A 10 -16.26 -12.01 -45.83
CA MET A 10 -15.71 -13.16 -45.09
C MET A 10 -16.82 -14.10 -44.62
N LYS A 11 -16.73 -15.37 -45.01
CA LYS A 11 -17.62 -16.43 -44.55
C LYS A 11 -16.99 -17.17 -43.39
N TYR A 12 -17.82 -17.73 -42.51
CA TYR A 12 -17.35 -18.55 -41.38
C TYR A 12 -16.48 -19.75 -41.83
N GLU A 13 -16.73 -20.23 -43.04
CA GLU A 13 -16.01 -21.33 -43.68
C GLU A 13 -14.56 -20.98 -44.04
N ASP A 14 -14.21 -19.69 -44.08
CA ASP A 14 -12.85 -19.23 -44.41
C ASP A 14 -11.90 -19.28 -43.20
N PHE A 15 -12.42 -19.60 -42.00
CA PHE A 15 -11.65 -19.66 -40.77
C PHE A 15 -11.17 -21.08 -40.46
N ILE A 16 -9.88 -21.21 -40.15
CA ILE A 16 -9.32 -22.44 -39.61
C ILE A 16 -9.17 -22.26 -38.10
N PHE A 17 -9.97 -22.96 -37.31
CA PHE A 17 -9.85 -22.88 -35.86
C PHE A 17 -8.73 -23.80 -35.37
N THR A 18 -8.02 -23.34 -34.34
CA THR A 18 -6.95 -24.08 -33.67
C THR A 18 -7.19 -24.08 -32.18
N ALA A 19 -6.85 -25.17 -31.50
CA ALA A 19 -6.89 -25.26 -30.05
C ALA A 19 -5.56 -25.72 -29.50
N VAL A 20 -5.20 -25.21 -28.33
CA VAL A 20 -4.04 -25.66 -27.56
C VAL A 20 -4.52 -26.65 -26.49
N GLU A 21 -3.99 -27.86 -26.54
CA GLU A 21 -4.33 -28.95 -25.61
C GLU A 21 -3.06 -29.46 -24.93
N VAL A 22 -3.15 -29.85 -23.66
CA VAL A 22 -2.05 -30.52 -22.94
C VAL A 22 -2.31 -32.02 -22.89
N ASN A 23 -1.26 -32.82 -23.00
CA ASN A 23 -1.37 -34.28 -23.02
C ASN A 23 -1.90 -34.89 -21.71
N ASP A 24 -1.65 -34.24 -20.57
CA ASP A 24 -2.08 -34.68 -19.25
C ASP A 24 -2.93 -33.60 -18.55
N THR A 25 -4.24 -33.69 -18.72
CA THR A 25 -5.20 -32.74 -18.14
C THR A 25 -5.43 -32.95 -16.64
N PHE A 26 -4.89 -34.01 -16.03
CA PHE A 26 -5.02 -34.27 -14.59
C PHE A 26 -3.90 -33.58 -13.80
N ASN A 27 -2.71 -33.48 -14.39
CA ASN A 27 -1.54 -32.89 -13.75
C ASN A 27 -1.16 -31.51 -14.29
N ALA A 28 -1.74 -31.10 -15.42
CA ALA A 28 -1.55 -29.77 -16.00
C ALA A 28 -2.84 -29.23 -16.64
N GLU A 29 -2.93 -27.90 -16.73
CA GLU A 29 -4.05 -27.15 -17.27
C GLU A 29 -3.55 -25.99 -18.13
N VAL A 30 -4.24 -25.74 -19.25
CA VAL A 30 -3.99 -24.58 -20.11
C VAL A 30 -4.91 -23.44 -19.66
N VAL A 31 -4.32 -22.37 -19.16
CA VAL A 31 -5.05 -21.18 -18.68
C VAL A 31 -5.01 -20.06 -19.72
N GLY A 32 -6.15 -19.40 -19.88
CA GLY A 32 -6.37 -18.35 -20.88
C GLY A 32 -7.16 -18.86 -22.10
N PRO A 33 -7.27 -18.03 -23.15
CA PRO A 33 -7.99 -18.41 -24.37
C PRO A 33 -7.25 -19.52 -25.09
N ASN A 34 -7.68 -20.77 -24.95
CA ASN A 34 -7.00 -21.92 -25.58
C ASN A 34 -7.44 -22.16 -27.04
N GLN A 35 -8.36 -21.37 -27.57
CA GLN A 35 -8.80 -21.42 -28.97
C GLN A 35 -8.38 -20.16 -29.71
N SER A 36 -8.04 -20.33 -30.97
CA SER A 36 -7.75 -19.23 -31.89
C SER A 36 -8.12 -19.62 -33.32
N TYR A 37 -7.87 -18.74 -34.27
CA TYR A 37 -8.13 -18.97 -35.68
C TYR A 37 -6.96 -18.50 -36.55
N CYS A 38 -6.87 -19.12 -37.72
CA CYS A 38 -6.11 -18.64 -38.85
C CYS A 38 -7.06 -18.09 -39.91
N LEU A 39 -6.61 -17.03 -40.56
CA LEU A 39 -7.31 -16.37 -41.66
C LEU A 39 -6.34 -16.19 -42.81
N ASP A 40 -6.70 -16.72 -43.97
CA ASP A 40 -5.81 -16.85 -45.13
C ASP A 40 -4.47 -17.54 -44.75
N ASN A 41 -3.35 -16.81 -44.85
CA ASN A 41 -2.00 -17.29 -44.57
C ASN A 41 -1.45 -16.79 -43.23
N SER A 42 -2.30 -16.25 -42.35
CA SER A 42 -1.89 -15.70 -41.06
C SER A 42 -2.64 -16.37 -39.90
N CYS A 43 -1.91 -16.84 -38.91
CA CYS A 43 -2.46 -17.41 -37.68
C CYS A 43 -2.17 -16.48 -36.50
N VAL A 44 -3.17 -16.25 -35.66
CA VAL A 44 -2.97 -15.59 -34.38
C VAL A 44 -2.79 -16.68 -33.33
N PHE A 45 -1.62 -16.76 -32.70
CA PHE A 45 -1.42 -17.71 -31.62
C PHE A 45 -2.00 -17.15 -30.32
N PRO A 46 -2.80 -17.93 -29.58
CA PRO A 46 -3.35 -17.45 -28.33
C PRO A 46 -2.24 -17.31 -27.29
N ARG A 47 -2.34 -16.28 -26.46
CA ARG A 47 -1.48 -16.12 -25.28
C ARG A 47 -2.02 -17.02 -24.17
N VAL A 48 -1.53 -18.24 -24.12
CA VAL A 48 -1.87 -19.23 -23.10
C VAL A 48 -0.75 -19.37 -22.08
N LYS A 49 -1.11 -19.78 -20.87
CA LYS A 49 -0.19 -20.25 -19.84
C LYS A 49 -0.48 -21.71 -19.55
N VAL A 50 0.54 -22.48 -19.19
CA VAL A 50 0.36 -23.86 -18.74
C VAL A 50 0.76 -23.91 -17.28
N LEU A 51 -0.16 -24.37 -16.44
CA LEU A 51 0.04 -24.57 -15.01
C LEU A 51 -0.05 -26.07 -14.71
N GLY A 52 0.78 -26.58 -13.82
CA GLY A 52 0.75 -28.00 -13.50
C GLY A 52 1.79 -28.39 -12.46
N ILE A 53 1.78 -29.67 -12.11
CA ILE A 53 2.78 -30.29 -11.23
C ILE A 53 4.13 -30.33 -11.96
N PRO A 54 5.28 -30.18 -11.30
CA PRO A 54 6.58 -30.26 -11.97
C PRO A 54 6.76 -31.57 -12.76
N GLY A 55 7.27 -31.47 -13.99
CA GLY A 55 7.39 -32.60 -14.91
C GLY A 55 7.48 -32.19 -16.39
N ASN A 56 7.60 -33.19 -17.26
CA ASN A 56 7.66 -33.01 -18.71
C ASN A 56 6.29 -33.28 -19.34
N TYR A 57 5.80 -32.31 -20.11
CA TYR A 57 4.50 -32.31 -20.75
C TYR A 57 4.65 -32.07 -22.25
N THR A 58 3.61 -32.41 -22.99
CA THR A 58 3.52 -32.09 -24.41
C THR A 58 2.28 -31.25 -24.63
N ILE A 59 2.48 -30.05 -25.14
CA ILE A 59 1.42 -29.18 -25.61
C ILE A 59 1.20 -29.48 -27.09
N SER A 60 -0.04 -29.77 -27.46
CA SER A 60 -0.46 -30.00 -28.84
C SER A 60 -1.25 -28.80 -29.35
N LEU A 61 -0.79 -28.19 -30.44
CA LEU A 61 -1.66 -27.35 -31.26
C LEU A 61 -2.46 -28.26 -32.19
N VAL A 62 -3.78 -28.28 -31.98
CA VAL A 62 -4.72 -29.11 -32.72
C VAL A 62 -5.51 -28.21 -33.67
N VAL A 63 -5.41 -28.47 -34.97
CA VAL A 63 -6.26 -27.80 -35.95
C VAL A 63 -7.67 -28.41 -35.88
N LYS A 64 -8.64 -27.60 -35.45
CA LYS A 64 -10.07 -27.95 -35.36
C LYS A 64 -10.81 -27.35 -36.54
N ILE A 65 -10.74 -28.01 -37.69
CA ILE A 65 -11.49 -27.56 -38.87
C ILE A 65 -12.97 -27.90 -38.68
N THR A 66 -13.84 -26.91 -38.81
CA THR A 66 -15.30 -27.11 -38.86
C THR A 66 -15.81 -26.52 -40.17
N GLY A 67 -16.00 -27.35 -41.21
CA GLY A 67 -16.41 -26.84 -42.53
C GLY A 67 -16.42 -27.88 -43.65
N TYR A 68 -16.66 -27.40 -44.88
CA TYR A 68 -16.81 -28.18 -46.12
C TYR A 68 -15.53 -28.82 -46.64
N TYR A 69 -14.38 -28.46 -46.07
CA TYR A 69 -13.10 -29.07 -46.41
C TYR A 69 -13.08 -30.51 -45.90
N ASP A 70 -12.58 -31.43 -46.74
CA ASP A 70 -12.30 -32.80 -46.31
C ASP A 70 -11.53 -32.77 -45.00
N LYS A 71 -11.94 -33.60 -44.03
CA LYS A 71 -11.28 -33.72 -42.73
C LYS A 71 -9.78 -33.91 -42.97
N ILE A 72 -9.02 -32.82 -42.85
CA ILE A 72 -7.57 -32.91 -42.82
C ILE A 72 -7.27 -33.85 -41.66
N HIS A 73 -6.48 -34.90 -41.93
CA HIS A 73 -5.99 -35.76 -40.87
C HIS A 73 -5.39 -34.83 -39.83
N SER A 74 -5.95 -34.80 -38.62
CA SER A 74 -5.67 -33.75 -37.64
C SER A 74 -4.18 -33.69 -37.38
N ASP A 75 -3.51 -32.72 -38.01
CA ASP A 75 -2.10 -32.52 -37.78
C ASP A 75 -1.96 -31.85 -36.43
N ARG A 76 -1.30 -32.56 -35.53
CA ARG A 76 -0.93 -32.06 -34.21
C ARG A 76 0.50 -31.58 -34.29
N ILE A 77 0.72 -30.32 -33.94
CA ILE A 77 2.07 -29.82 -33.71
C ILE A 77 2.33 -29.93 -32.22
N ASN A 78 3.30 -30.78 -31.87
CA ASN A 78 3.66 -31.06 -30.49
C ASN A 78 4.85 -30.18 -30.07
N ILE A 79 4.72 -29.54 -28.91
CA ILE A 79 5.77 -28.76 -28.26
C ILE A 79 6.03 -29.39 -26.90
N GLU A 80 7.28 -29.78 -26.65
CA GLU A 80 7.70 -30.28 -25.35
C GLU A 80 7.88 -29.11 -24.37
N LEU A 81 7.29 -29.25 -23.18
CA LEU A 81 7.33 -28.28 -22.10
C LEU A 81 7.81 -28.97 -20.82
N GLU A 82 8.80 -28.41 -20.15
CA GLU A 82 9.17 -28.81 -18.80
C GLU A 82 8.65 -27.78 -17.79
N ILE A 83 7.85 -28.22 -16.83
CA ILE A 83 7.44 -27.43 -15.67
C ILE A 83 8.42 -27.74 -14.54
N LEU A 84 9.19 -26.74 -14.15
CA LEU A 84 10.16 -26.86 -13.06
C LEU A 84 9.48 -26.71 -11.69
N GLU A 85 10.12 -27.28 -10.67
CA GLU A 85 9.71 -27.10 -9.28
C GLU A 85 9.90 -25.64 -8.83
N CYS A 86 8.92 -25.11 -8.10
CA CYS A 86 8.99 -23.76 -7.54
C CYS A 86 9.89 -23.77 -6.30
N ASP A 87 11.14 -23.38 -6.48
CA ASP A 87 12.11 -23.32 -5.38
C ASP A 87 11.94 -22.03 -4.57
N ILE A 88 11.12 -22.10 -3.53
CA ILE A 88 10.79 -20.96 -2.66
C ILE A 88 11.99 -20.54 -1.80
N ASP A 89 12.92 -21.47 -1.52
CA ASP A 89 13.98 -21.28 -0.52
C ASP A 89 15.34 -20.94 -1.16
N LYS A 90 15.60 -21.36 -2.39
CA LYS A 90 16.93 -21.20 -3.03
C LYS A 90 17.26 -19.79 -3.51
N TYR A 91 16.30 -18.88 -3.56
CA TYR A 91 16.50 -17.50 -4.04
C TYR A 91 16.55 -16.47 -2.90
N GLU A 92 17.14 -16.83 -1.76
CA GLU A 92 17.42 -15.94 -0.62
C GLU A 92 18.65 -15.03 -0.84
N SER A 93 18.97 -14.68 -2.09
CA SER A 93 20.08 -13.78 -2.40
C SER A 93 19.63 -12.32 -2.24
N LYS A 94 19.83 -11.82 -1.02
CA LYS A 94 19.94 -10.43 -0.47
C LYS A 94 19.34 -9.19 -1.17
N ASP A 95 19.03 -9.19 -2.46
CA ASP A 95 18.55 -8.03 -3.21
C ASP A 95 17.46 -8.34 -4.26
N GLU A 96 16.93 -9.57 -4.38
CA GLU A 96 15.94 -9.92 -5.41
C GLU A 96 14.60 -10.43 -4.86
N ASP A 97 13.49 -10.06 -5.52
CA ASP A 97 12.13 -10.41 -5.11
C ASP A 97 11.93 -11.93 -5.07
N LYS A 98 11.50 -12.43 -3.91
CA LYS A 98 11.20 -13.85 -3.65
C LYS A 98 10.06 -14.33 -4.57
N TYR A 99 10.19 -15.53 -5.14
CA TYR A 99 9.09 -16.17 -5.86
C TYR A 99 7.94 -16.50 -4.91
N VAL A 100 6.72 -16.30 -5.38
CA VAL A 100 5.49 -16.61 -4.64
C VAL A 100 4.79 -17.79 -5.30
N TYR A 101 4.32 -18.72 -4.49
CA TYR A 101 3.62 -19.94 -4.93
C TYR A 101 2.18 -19.97 -4.42
N GLN A 102 1.24 -19.48 -5.22
CA GLN A 102 -0.17 -19.36 -4.82
C GLN A 102 -1.15 -19.46 -6.00
N TYR A 103 -2.45 -19.53 -5.68
CA TYR A 103 -3.53 -19.50 -6.68
C TYR A 103 -3.73 -18.07 -7.19
N VAL A 104 -3.57 -17.86 -8.50
CA VAL A 104 -3.72 -16.53 -9.12
C VAL A 104 -4.79 -16.52 -10.21
N GLU A 105 -4.87 -17.57 -11.03
CA GLU A 105 -5.66 -17.54 -12.28
C GLU A 105 -6.97 -18.34 -12.19
N GLU A 106 -7.61 -18.37 -11.02
CA GLU A 106 -8.82 -19.19 -10.75
C GLU A 106 -8.68 -20.69 -11.14
N SER A 107 -7.45 -21.17 -11.29
CA SER A 107 -7.14 -22.53 -11.71
C SER A 107 -6.99 -23.47 -10.52
N THR A 108 -7.01 -24.77 -10.80
CA THR A 108 -6.81 -25.82 -9.79
C THR A 108 -5.36 -25.95 -9.31
N PHE A 109 -4.42 -25.31 -10.02
CA PHE A 109 -3.00 -25.37 -9.76
C PHE A 109 -2.46 -24.03 -9.26
N LYS A 110 -1.50 -24.08 -8.34
CA LYS A 110 -0.77 -22.88 -7.90
C LYS A 110 0.22 -22.46 -8.98
N SER A 111 0.41 -21.15 -9.13
CA SER A 111 1.41 -20.56 -10.01
C SER A 111 2.64 -20.17 -9.19
N CYS A 112 3.83 -20.43 -9.73
CA CYS A 112 5.08 -19.89 -9.23
C CYS A 112 5.44 -18.66 -10.06
N TYR A 113 5.55 -17.49 -9.43
CA TYR A 113 5.85 -16.26 -10.17
C TYR A 113 6.63 -15.27 -9.31
N LYS A 114 7.32 -14.36 -10.00
CA LYS A 114 7.95 -13.20 -9.39
C LYS A 114 6.88 -12.11 -9.24
N PRO A 115 6.61 -11.62 -8.01
CA PRO A 115 5.66 -10.53 -7.79
C PRO A 115 5.96 -9.33 -8.68
N LYS A 116 4.90 -8.72 -9.20
CA LYS A 116 5.02 -7.48 -9.96
C LYS A 116 3.99 -6.46 -9.48
N CYS A 117 4.47 -5.28 -9.13
CA CYS A 117 3.62 -4.14 -8.80
C CYS A 117 3.67 -3.17 -9.98
N ASP A 118 2.51 -2.87 -10.56
CA ASP A 118 2.37 -1.92 -11.67
C ASP A 118 2.68 -0.48 -11.18
N HIS A 119 2.40 -0.20 -9.90
CA HIS A 119 2.81 1.01 -9.20
C HIS A 119 4.02 0.73 -8.29
N SER A 120 4.88 1.74 -8.10
CA SER A 120 6.04 1.63 -7.23
C SER A 120 5.63 1.55 -5.76
N CYS A 121 6.19 0.61 -5.01
CA CYS A 121 6.08 0.52 -3.55
C CYS A 121 6.97 1.55 -2.81
N ASN A 122 7.43 2.60 -3.48
CA ASN A 122 8.35 3.62 -2.95
C ASN A 122 9.58 3.04 -2.25
N LYS A 123 9.60 3.08 -0.90
CA LYS A 123 10.68 2.53 -0.06
C LYS A 123 10.39 1.12 0.44
N GLY A 124 9.17 0.62 0.23
CA GLY A 124 8.75 -0.74 0.57
C GLY A 124 9.11 -1.76 -0.51
N ARG A 125 8.62 -2.99 -0.34
CA ARG A 125 8.91 -4.14 -1.19
C ARG A 125 7.63 -4.69 -1.83
N CYS A 126 7.68 -5.15 -3.08
CA CYS A 126 6.54 -5.79 -3.72
C CYS A 126 6.50 -7.27 -3.32
N VAL A 127 5.61 -7.64 -2.39
CA VAL A 127 5.53 -9.02 -1.87
C VAL A 127 4.55 -9.89 -2.63
N ASN A 128 3.61 -9.28 -3.35
CA ASN A 128 2.68 -9.97 -4.24
C ASN A 128 2.24 -9.00 -5.36
N ASN A 129 1.54 -9.50 -6.38
CA ASN A 129 1.08 -8.68 -7.50
C ASN A 129 0.23 -7.52 -6.99
N ASN A 130 0.72 -6.30 -7.20
CA ASN A 130 0.10 -5.06 -6.73
C ASN A 130 -0.14 -4.98 -5.20
N VAL A 131 0.66 -5.71 -4.41
CA VAL A 131 0.65 -5.64 -2.94
C VAL A 131 2.05 -5.28 -2.44
N CYS A 132 2.14 -4.13 -1.78
CA CYS A 132 3.37 -3.64 -1.19
C CYS A 132 3.45 -3.99 0.30
N ASP A 133 4.63 -4.42 0.73
CA ASP A 133 5.03 -4.52 2.11
C ASP A 133 5.85 -3.28 2.50
N CYS A 134 5.35 -2.54 3.47
CA CYS A 134 5.97 -1.32 3.97
C CYS A 134 6.76 -1.56 5.26
N GLU A 135 6.91 -2.81 5.71
CA GLU A 135 7.69 -3.14 6.89
C GLU A 135 9.15 -2.66 6.77
N GLY A 136 9.69 -2.18 7.89
CA GLY A 136 11.02 -1.56 7.92
C GLY A 136 11.09 -0.15 7.32
N THR A 137 9.97 0.39 6.80
CA THR A 137 9.88 1.79 6.36
C THR A 137 9.13 2.65 7.38
N HIS A 138 9.27 3.98 7.28
CA HIS A 138 8.42 4.93 8.03
C HIS A 138 7.12 5.26 7.31
N LEU A 139 6.80 4.48 6.26
CA LEU A 139 5.67 4.69 5.39
C LEU A 139 4.65 3.54 5.56
N THR A 140 3.42 3.80 5.18
CA THR A 140 2.24 2.94 5.24
C THR A 140 1.36 3.22 4.02
N GLY A 141 0.19 2.61 3.95
CA GLY A 141 -0.70 2.69 2.80
C GLY A 141 -0.39 1.64 1.74
N GLN A 142 -1.26 1.54 0.74
CA GLN A 142 -1.22 0.49 -0.29
C GLN A 142 0.07 0.52 -1.12
N TYR A 143 0.67 1.70 -1.29
CA TYR A 143 1.90 1.91 -2.08
C TYR A 143 3.08 2.36 -1.23
N CYS A 144 2.99 2.26 0.10
CA CYS A 144 4.00 2.76 1.03
C CYS A 144 4.37 4.23 0.79
N ASP A 145 3.36 5.08 0.54
CA ASP A 145 3.49 6.51 0.26
C ASP A 145 2.92 7.40 1.38
N GLU A 146 2.22 6.82 2.35
CA GLU A 146 1.66 7.54 3.48
C GLU A 146 2.61 7.49 4.68
N TYR A 147 2.78 8.56 5.45
CA TYR A 147 3.58 8.47 6.69
C TYR A 147 2.78 7.81 7.82
N LEU A 148 3.45 7.00 8.64
CA LEU A 148 2.85 6.42 9.84
C LEU A 148 2.25 7.51 10.74
N LYS A 149 1.00 7.32 11.16
CA LYS A 149 0.36 8.22 12.11
C LYS A 149 0.94 8.00 13.51
N LEU A 150 1.47 9.07 14.09
CA LEU A 150 1.90 9.09 15.48
C LEU A 150 0.69 8.85 16.37
N LYS A 151 0.68 7.71 17.09
CA LYS A 151 -0.31 7.44 18.12
C LYS A 151 -0.08 8.42 19.27
N ARG A 152 -1.11 9.22 19.59
CA ARG A 152 -1.08 10.12 20.75
C ARG A 152 -0.86 9.27 22.01
N ILE A 153 0.18 9.59 22.76
CA ILE A 153 0.49 8.91 24.02
C ILE A 153 -0.28 9.65 25.12
N GLU A 154 -1.43 9.12 25.50
CA GLU A 154 -2.32 9.73 26.51
C GLU A 154 -1.59 10.07 27.82
N GLY A 155 -0.62 9.24 28.21
CA GLY A 155 0.21 9.49 29.38
C GLY A 155 1.06 10.77 29.29
N PHE A 156 1.52 11.13 28.10
CA PHE A 156 2.28 12.37 27.89
C PHE A 156 1.37 13.60 28.07
N ASP A 157 0.15 13.57 27.54
CA ASP A 157 -0.79 14.68 27.76
C ASP A 157 -1.16 14.83 29.24
N LEU A 158 -1.34 13.70 29.94
CA LEU A 158 -1.63 13.70 31.37
C LEU A 158 -0.47 14.27 32.20
N THR A 159 0.78 13.92 31.90
CA THR A 159 1.95 14.44 32.64
C THR A 159 2.11 15.94 32.44
N PHE A 160 1.95 16.45 31.22
CA PHE A 160 2.00 17.89 30.95
C PHE A 160 0.87 18.64 31.65
N THR A 161 -0.34 18.07 31.66
CA THR A 161 -1.48 18.63 32.39
C THR A 161 -1.20 18.72 33.89
N PHE A 162 -0.67 17.64 34.48
CA PHE A 162 -0.34 17.60 35.90
C PHE A 162 0.77 18.59 36.28
N LEU A 163 1.82 18.68 35.46
CA LEU A 163 2.91 19.64 35.65
C LEU A 163 2.39 21.08 35.61
N ALA A 164 1.48 21.40 34.68
CA ALA A 164 0.87 22.72 34.59
C ALA A 164 0.07 23.08 35.85
N ILE A 165 -0.71 22.14 36.40
CA ILE A 165 -1.47 22.34 37.63
C ILE A 165 -0.53 22.62 38.82
N ILE A 166 0.56 21.86 38.96
CA ILE A 166 1.56 22.09 40.02
C ILE A 166 2.16 23.50 39.91
N LEU A 167 2.56 23.92 38.71
CA LEU A 167 3.13 25.25 38.49
C LEU A 167 2.15 26.36 38.88
N ILE A 168 0.85 26.19 38.58
CA ILE A 168 -0.20 27.12 39.00
C ILE A 168 -0.29 27.16 40.54
N ILE A 169 -0.34 26.03 41.22
CA ILE A 169 -0.43 25.96 42.69
C ILE A 169 0.79 26.63 43.34
N VAL A 170 2.01 26.31 42.89
CA VAL A 170 3.24 26.91 43.40
C VAL A 170 3.24 28.42 43.20
N SER A 171 2.74 28.90 42.05
CA SER A 171 2.64 30.34 41.78
C SER A 171 1.70 31.06 42.76
N ILE A 172 0.58 30.43 43.13
CA ILE A 172 -0.37 30.96 44.12
C ILE A 172 0.28 31.00 45.51
N ILE A 173 0.98 29.94 45.92
CA ILE A 173 1.69 29.90 47.21
C ILE A 173 2.74 31.01 47.30
N ILE A 174 3.52 31.24 46.24
CA ILE A 174 4.52 32.33 46.20
C ILE A 174 3.83 33.69 46.34
N LEU A 175 2.70 33.89 45.66
CA LEU A 175 1.90 35.11 45.77
C LEU A 175 1.41 35.35 47.20
N ASP A 176 0.90 34.32 47.86
CA ASP A 176 0.43 34.39 49.25
C ASP A 176 1.56 34.67 50.23
N LEU A 177 2.71 34.00 50.08
CA LEU A 177 3.90 34.25 50.91
C LEU A 177 4.40 35.69 50.74
N LEU A 178 4.43 36.21 49.51
CA LEU A 178 4.80 37.60 49.24
C LEU A 178 3.77 38.59 49.80
N TYR A 179 2.49 38.22 49.85
CA TYR A 179 1.46 39.02 50.48
C TYR A 179 1.62 39.07 52.00
N MET A 180 1.87 37.94 52.66
CA MET A 180 2.11 37.88 54.11
C MET A 180 3.41 38.59 54.52
N CYS A 181 4.49 38.40 53.76
CA CYS A 181 5.80 38.99 54.05
C CYS A 181 5.93 40.47 53.64
N ARG A 182 4.85 41.12 53.18
CA ARG A 182 4.85 42.51 52.67
C ARG A 182 5.37 43.57 53.64
N ASN A 183 5.43 43.26 54.93
CA ASN A 183 5.84 44.17 56.00
C ASN A 183 7.29 43.92 56.49
N HIS A 184 7.96 42.87 56.02
CA HIS A 184 9.30 42.53 56.46
C HIS A 184 10.34 43.53 55.90
N PRO A 185 11.28 44.04 56.73
CA PRO A 185 12.23 45.10 56.32
C PRO A 185 13.11 44.69 55.12
N ASN A 186 13.51 43.43 55.04
CA ASN A 186 14.35 42.91 53.94
C ASN A 186 13.66 42.97 52.56
N ILE A 187 12.34 42.86 52.50
CA ILE A 187 11.56 42.93 51.24
C ILE A 187 11.27 44.39 50.87
N LYS A 188 11.35 45.31 51.84
CA LYS A 188 11.06 46.74 51.66
C LYS A 188 12.16 47.50 50.92
N GLY A 189 13.37 46.94 50.81
CA GLY A 189 14.56 47.63 50.27
C GLY A 189 14.84 47.47 48.76
N GLY A 190 14.25 46.48 48.07
CA GLY A 190 14.67 46.13 46.70
C GLY A 190 13.95 46.88 45.57
N MET A 191 12.61 46.94 45.60
CA MET A 191 11.80 47.48 44.52
C MET A 191 10.50 48.09 45.07
N SER A 192 9.97 49.14 44.44
CA SER A 192 8.68 49.71 44.86
C SER A 192 7.59 48.62 44.79
N LYS A 193 6.84 48.43 45.88
CA LYS A 193 5.82 47.37 46.04
C LYS A 193 4.91 47.21 44.81
N LYS A 194 4.47 48.32 44.23
CA LYS A 194 3.62 48.35 43.02
C LYS A 194 4.26 47.66 41.81
N LYS A 195 5.56 47.86 41.57
CA LYS A 195 6.28 47.26 40.43
C LYS A 195 6.48 45.76 40.61
N MET A 196 6.80 45.32 41.83
CA MET A 196 6.98 43.89 42.14
C MET A 196 5.68 43.12 41.90
N TYR A 197 4.55 43.57 42.47
CA TYR A 197 3.26 42.92 42.25
C TYR A 197 2.82 42.98 40.78
N SER A 198 3.09 44.09 40.08
CA SER A 198 2.77 44.21 38.66
C SER A 198 3.53 43.19 37.80
N ILE A 199 4.80 42.93 38.07
CA ILE A 199 5.60 41.94 37.32
C ILE A 199 5.07 40.54 37.56
N ILE A 200 4.79 40.18 38.82
CA ILE A 200 4.31 38.84 39.16
C ILE A 200 2.95 38.58 38.53
N VAL A 201 2.00 39.53 38.69
CA VAL A 201 0.67 39.42 38.08
C VAL A 201 0.77 39.29 36.56
N LEU A 202 1.68 40.03 35.91
CA LEU A 202 1.86 39.96 34.46
C LEU A 202 2.39 38.57 34.03
N ILE A 203 3.34 38.00 34.76
CA ILE A 203 3.87 36.65 34.48
C ILE A 203 2.77 35.59 34.71
N THR A 204 2.00 35.69 35.79
CA THR A 204 0.92 34.74 36.09
C THR A 204 -0.19 34.82 35.04
N ILE A 205 -0.61 36.02 34.65
CA ILE A 205 -1.61 36.23 33.58
C ILE A 205 -1.10 35.67 32.26
N TYR A 206 0.17 35.90 31.92
CA TYR A 206 0.76 35.33 30.69
C TYR A 206 0.69 33.80 30.69
N HIS A 207 1.07 33.14 31.78
CA HIS A 207 0.98 31.68 31.88
C HIS A 207 -0.45 31.18 31.78
N TRP A 208 -1.39 31.85 32.45
CA TRP A 208 -2.81 31.52 32.37
C TRP A 208 -3.35 31.64 30.94
N ILE A 209 -2.98 32.71 30.23
CA ILE A 209 -3.38 32.91 28.83
C ILE A 209 -2.79 31.80 27.95
N VAL A 210 -1.51 31.47 28.09
CA VAL A 210 -0.87 30.40 27.28
C VAL A 210 -1.50 29.04 27.56
N THR A 211 -1.72 28.68 28.82
CA THR A 211 -2.38 27.42 29.19
C THR A 211 -3.84 27.39 28.74
N PHE A 212 -4.57 28.50 28.86
CA PHE A 212 -5.95 28.61 28.38
C PHE A 212 -6.02 28.51 26.86
N ILE A 213 -5.13 29.19 26.13
CA ILE A 213 -5.01 29.05 24.68
C ILE A 213 -4.72 27.59 24.31
N TRP A 214 -3.82 26.92 25.03
CA TRP A 214 -3.51 25.52 24.77
C TRP A 214 -4.71 24.59 25.01
N LEU A 215 -5.46 24.81 26.09
CA LEU A 215 -6.69 24.06 26.42
C LEU A 215 -7.86 24.35 25.48
N CYS A 216 -8.07 25.61 25.08
CA CYS A 216 -9.22 26.00 24.28
C CYS A 216 -9.04 25.72 22.80
N PHE A 217 -7.81 25.86 22.29
CA PHE A 217 -7.59 25.71 20.86
C PHE A 217 -7.25 24.28 20.45
N ASP A 218 -7.11 23.33 21.40
CA ASP A 218 -6.74 21.93 21.15
C ASP A 218 -5.87 21.87 19.90
N PHE A 219 -4.69 22.51 19.95
CA PHE A 219 -3.93 22.96 18.77
C PHE A 219 -3.57 21.82 17.78
N VAL A 220 -3.90 20.58 18.14
CA VAL A 220 -4.01 19.42 17.28
C VAL A 220 -5.50 19.11 17.07
N ASN A 221 -6.10 19.73 16.05
CA ASN A 221 -7.45 19.35 15.63
C ASN A 221 -7.37 17.97 14.99
N ILE A 222 -7.83 16.96 15.71
CA ILE A 222 -7.81 15.58 15.27
C ILE A 222 -9.08 15.34 14.46
N GLN A 223 -8.96 15.43 13.13
CA GLN A 223 -10.05 15.01 12.25
C GLN A 223 -9.94 13.52 11.97
N ASP A 224 -11.06 12.82 12.12
CA ASP A 224 -11.20 11.47 11.62
C ASP A 224 -11.17 11.49 10.09
N THR A 225 -10.26 10.73 9.49
CA THR A 225 -10.20 10.48 8.04
C THR A 225 -10.24 8.96 7.84
N TYR A 226 -10.46 8.52 6.60
CA TYR A 226 -10.42 7.12 6.21
C TYR A 226 -9.24 6.88 5.26
N THR A 227 -8.52 5.78 5.45
CA THR A 227 -7.54 5.29 4.47
C THR A 227 -8.27 4.83 3.21
N THR A 228 -7.52 4.53 2.13
CA THR A 228 -8.08 3.88 0.93
C THR A 228 -8.71 2.52 1.23
N THR A 229 -8.29 1.87 2.32
CA THR A 229 -8.85 0.61 2.83
C THR A 229 -10.04 0.80 3.79
N TYR A 230 -10.58 2.02 3.90
CA TYR A 230 -11.66 2.38 4.84
C TYR A 230 -11.33 2.21 6.33
N GLU A 231 -10.05 2.11 6.68
CA GLU A 231 -9.64 2.13 8.08
C GLU A 231 -9.72 3.55 8.62
N LYS A 232 -10.43 3.71 9.74
CA LYS A 232 -10.60 5.01 10.39
C LYS A 232 -9.30 5.39 11.09
N TYR A 233 -8.75 6.55 10.75
CA TYR A 233 -7.47 7.00 11.30
C TYR A 233 -7.45 8.52 11.53
N GLN A 234 -6.84 8.96 12.62
CA GLN A 234 -6.88 10.35 13.11
C GLN A 234 -5.80 11.23 12.47
N LYS A 235 -6.14 12.14 11.56
CA LYS A 235 -5.14 12.97 10.86
C LYS A 235 -4.86 14.23 11.66
N CYS A 236 -3.61 14.41 12.10
CA CYS A 236 -3.16 15.67 12.67
C CYS A 236 -3.02 16.69 11.53
N GLN A 237 -3.95 17.64 11.44
CA GLN A 237 -3.71 18.83 10.64
C GLN A 237 -2.89 19.80 11.48
N TYR A 238 -1.60 19.94 11.14
CA TYR A 238 -0.82 21.03 11.69
C TYR A 238 -1.37 22.36 11.15
N PRO A 239 -1.34 23.42 11.96
CA PRO A 239 -1.75 24.72 11.47
C PRO A 239 -0.90 25.16 10.25
N PRO A 240 -1.48 25.91 9.31
CA PRO A 240 -0.86 26.22 8.02
C PRO A 240 0.47 26.99 8.13
N PHE A 241 0.74 27.66 9.26
CA PHE A 241 2.00 28.37 9.51
C PHE A 241 3.23 27.46 9.62
N LYS A 242 3.07 26.13 9.71
CA LYS A 242 4.18 25.17 9.68
C LYS A 242 4.52 24.63 8.28
N ASN A 243 3.73 25.00 7.26
CA ASN A 243 3.97 24.64 5.85
C ASN A 243 4.67 25.77 5.09
N ILE A 244 5.54 26.55 5.75
CA ILE A 244 6.45 27.47 5.06
C ILE A 244 7.67 26.64 4.65
N ARG A 245 7.72 26.34 3.36
CA ARG A 245 8.80 25.59 2.71
C ARG A 245 9.97 26.50 2.36
#